data_AF-A0A8S3ICM4-F1
#
_entry.id   AF-A0A8S3ICM4-F1
#
_cell.length_a   1.000
_cell.length_b   1.000
_cell.length_c   1.000
_cell.angle_alpha   90.00
_cell.angle_beta   90.00
_cell.angle_gamma   90.00
#
_symmetry.space_group_name_H-M   'P 1'
#
loop_
_entity.id
_entity.type
_entity.pdbx_description
1 polymer ?
#
loop_
_entity_poly.entity_id
_entity_poly.type
_entity_poly.pdbx_seq_one_letter_code
_entity_poly.pdbx_strand_id
1 'polypeptide(L)'
;LENEIAQLQAQRMATSQAYCQNMRKKIEDLYEQCQIGSSERHPIDFDNITPETLDECDREYDRLDSMYHVRKPIIDAFEQWKVLVQQHGEFKKKSTSAARFHERGYSAVKELAERKRFAVALPKAERACLNLLEQWGKEHENEQFLINDIPIRPIIEQQHTGTSNMTTTVSNPPSAVSKTVNLEYFQW
;
A
#
# COMPACT_ATOMS: atom_id res chain seq x y z
N LEU A 1 33.42 17.30 -43.14
CA LEU A 1 32.52 18.26 -42.48
C LEU A 1 31.10 17.71 -42.36
N GLU A 2 30.36 17.49 -43.44
CA GLU A 2 28.97 16.96 -43.36
C GLU A 2 28.88 15.58 -42.70
N ASN A 3 29.75 14.62 -43.07
CA ASN A 3 29.79 13.29 -42.45
C ASN A 3 30.10 13.34 -40.95
N GLU A 4 30.97 14.26 -40.54
CA GLU A 4 31.37 14.42 -39.14
C GLU A 4 30.25 15.03 -38.30
N ILE A 5 29.55 16.03 -38.86
CA ILE A 5 28.34 16.61 -38.25
C ILE A 5 27.26 15.54 -38.07
N ALA A 6 27.01 14.73 -39.11
CA ALA A 6 26.02 13.66 -39.06
C ALA A 6 26.38 12.58 -38.02
N GLN A 7 27.66 12.20 -37.94
CA GLN A 7 28.14 11.24 -36.95
C GLN A 7 27.97 11.76 -35.51
N LEU A 8 28.33 13.02 -35.26
CA LEU A 8 28.17 13.65 -33.94
C LEU A 8 26.69 13.78 -33.55
N GLN A 9 25.81 14.10 -34.50
CA GLN A 9 24.36 14.15 -34.27
C GLN A 9 23.80 12.77 -33.92
N ALA A 10 24.18 11.74 -34.66
CA ALA A 10 23.75 10.36 -34.38
C ALA A 10 24.22 9.89 -32.99
N GLN A 11 25.48 10.19 -32.62
CA GLN A 11 26.01 9.86 -31.30
C GLN A 11 25.28 10.60 -30.18
N ARG A 12 24.98 11.89 -30.36
CA ARG A 12 24.18 12.68 -29.41
C ARG A 12 22.79 12.07 -29.24
N MET A 13 22.10 11.75 -30.34
CA MET A 13 20.77 11.14 -30.29
C MET A 13 20.78 9.79 -29.58
N ALA A 14 21.76 8.93 -29.88
CA ALA A 14 21.90 7.64 -29.21
C ALA A 14 22.16 7.79 -27.69
N THR A 15 22.94 8.81 -27.31
CA THR A 15 23.22 9.11 -25.89
C THR A 15 21.97 9.58 -25.18
N SER A 16 21.22 10.53 -25.76
CA SER A 16 19.93 10.99 -25.21
C SER A 16 18.91 9.85 -25.12
N GLN A 17 18.90 8.95 -26.10
CA GLN A 17 18.04 7.77 -26.07
C GLN A 17 18.37 6.81 -24.94
N ALA A 18 19.65 6.50 -24.74
CA ALA A 18 20.07 5.67 -23.63
C ALA A 18 19.73 6.32 -22.27
N TYR A 19 19.86 7.64 -22.16
CA TYR A 19 19.47 8.38 -20.97
C TYR A 19 17.97 8.25 -20.69
N CYS A 20 17.11 8.57 -21.66
CA CYS A 20 15.65 8.44 -21.52
C CYS A 20 15.24 7.04 -21.11
N GLN A 21 15.81 6.00 -21.72
CA GLN A 21 15.49 4.61 -21.39
C GLN A 21 15.87 4.25 -19.95
N ASN A 22 17.02 4.73 -19.47
CA ASN A 22 17.41 4.53 -18.07
C ASN A 22 16.51 5.31 -17.12
N MET A 23 16.14 6.54 -17.47
CA MET A 23 15.26 7.35 -16.62
C MET A 23 13.86 6.77 -16.56
N ARG A 24 13.32 6.27 -17.68
CA ARG A 24 12.06 5.53 -17.72
C ARG A 24 12.02 4.40 -16.70
N LYS A 25 13.06 3.57 -16.65
CA LYS A 25 13.14 2.47 -15.68
C LYS A 25 13.14 2.99 -14.25
N LYS A 26 13.94 4.00 -13.95
CA LYS A 26 13.99 4.60 -12.61
C LYS A 26 12.64 5.18 -12.17
N ILE A 27 11.95 5.85 -13.07
CA ILE A 27 10.61 6.40 -12.85
C ILE A 27 9.60 5.27 -12.59
N GLU A 28 9.62 4.21 -13.40
CA GLU A 28 8.78 3.03 -13.21
C GLU A 28 9.05 2.35 -11.86
N ASP A 29 10.31 2.13 -11.51
CA ASP A 29 10.71 1.57 -10.22
C ASP A 29 10.21 2.44 -9.05
N LEU A 30 10.25 3.77 -9.19
CA LEU A 30 9.73 4.69 -8.19
C LEU A 30 8.21 4.67 -8.10
N TYR A 31 7.49 4.56 -9.22
CA TYR A 31 6.03 4.39 -9.20
C TYR A 31 5.63 3.13 -8.44
N GLU A 32 6.33 2.02 -8.67
CA GLU A 32 6.10 0.76 -7.94
C GLU A 32 6.40 0.91 -6.45
N GLN A 33 7.55 1.51 -6.09
CA GLN A 33 7.94 1.73 -4.70
C GLN A 33 6.99 2.67 -3.96
N CYS A 34 6.46 3.68 -4.64
CA CYS A 34 5.47 4.60 -4.09
C CYS A 34 4.04 4.02 -4.13
N GLN A 35 3.86 2.85 -4.75
CA GLN A 35 2.56 2.21 -5.00
C GLN A 35 1.56 3.17 -5.64
N ILE A 36 2.01 3.87 -6.67
CA ILE A 36 1.22 4.82 -7.46
C ILE A 36 0.53 4.05 -8.58
N GLY A 37 -0.80 4.13 -8.60
CA GLY A 37 -1.61 3.48 -9.61
C GLY A 37 -1.52 4.17 -10.97
N SER A 38 -1.91 3.48 -12.03
CA SER A 38 -1.72 3.97 -13.40
C SER A 38 -2.46 5.28 -13.67
N SER A 39 -3.53 5.57 -12.92
CA SER A 39 -4.30 6.80 -13.10
C SER A 39 -3.58 8.06 -12.60
N GLU A 40 -2.65 7.90 -11.66
CA GLU A 40 -1.89 8.98 -11.02
C GLU A 40 -0.51 9.21 -11.68
N ARG A 41 -0.13 8.37 -12.66
CA ARG A 41 1.18 8.47 -13.33
C ARG A 41 1.20 9.61 -14.34
N HIS A 42 2.27 10.37 -14.33
CA HIS A 42 2.52 11.42 -15.32
C HIS A 42 2.84 10.80 -16.69
N PRO A 43 2.10 11.14 -17.76
CA PRO A 43 2.37 10.61 -19.09
C PRO A 43 3.56 11.34 -19.73
N ILE A 44 4.63 10.59 -20.02
CA ILE A 44 5.82 11.10 -20.71
C ILE A 44 5.94 10.39 -22.07
N ASP A 45 6.13 11.17 -23.14
CA ASP A 45 6.37 10.64 -24.48
C ASP A 45 7.84 10.22 -24.65
N PHE A 46 8.13 8.96 -24.31
CA PHE A 46 9.46 8.38 -24.48
C PHE A 46 9.83 8.04 -25.94
N ASP A 47 8.88 8.11 -26.87
CA ASP A 47 9.11 7.79 -28.28
C ASP A 47 9.67 8.99 -29.06
N ASN A 48 9.35 10.22 -28.62
CA ASN A 48 9.88 11.45 -29.18
C ASN A 48 10.84 12.16 -28.21
N ILE A 49 12.15 11.90 -28.38
CA ILE A 49 13.18 12.42 -27.48
C ILE A 49 13.59 13.83 -27.90
N THR A 50 13.09 14.82 -27.17
CA THR A 50 13.51 16.21 -27.26
C THR A 50 14.16 16.66 -25.93
N PRO A 51 14.86 17.81 -25.90
CA PRO A 51 15.33 18.37 -24.64
C PRO A 51 14.22 18.52 -23.59
N GLU A 52 13.01 18.88 -24.02
CA GLU A 52 11.85 19.04 -23.16
C GLU A 52 11.42 17.70 -22.52
N THR A 53 11.48 16.59 -23.28
CA THR A 53 11.22 15.24 -22.76
C THR A 53 12.24 14.85 -21.70
N LEU A 54 13.53 15.18 -21.89
CA LEU A 54 14.58 14.92 -20.90
C LEU A 54 14.32 15.69 -19.61
N ASP A 55 14.02 16.99 -19.73
CA ASP A 55 13.70 17.84 -18.59
C ASP A 55 12.42 17.35 -17.87
N GLU A 56 11.44 16.84 -18.60
CA GLU A 56 10.23 16.24 -18.02
C GLU A 56 10.52 14.95 -17.25
N CYS A 57 11.40 14.09 -17.77
CA CYS A 57 11.86 12.92 -17.04
C CYS A 57 12.56 13.29 -15.73
N ASP A 58 13.43 14.29 -15.75
CA ASP A 58 14.16 14.74 -14.57
C ASP A 58 13.22 15.32 -13.52
N ARG A 59 12.29 16.20 -13.93
CA ARG A 59 11.27 16.75 -13.02
C ARG A 59 10.40 15.67 -12.41
N GLU A 60 9.98 14.69 -13.21
CA GLU A 60 9.12 13.62 -12.71
C GLU A 60 9.87 12.70 -11.75
N TYR A 61 11.13 12.40 -12.04
CA TYR A 61 11.99 11.65 -11.13
C TYR A 61 12.12 12.37 -9.78
N ASP A 62 12.46 13.66 -9.78
CA ASP A 62 12.63 14.45 -8.54
C ASP A 62 11.32 14.53 -7.74
N ARG A 63 10.18 14.67 -8.44
CA ARG A 63 8.84 14.66 -7.82
C ARG A 63 8.58 13.32 -7.14
N LEU A 64 8.84 12.21 -7.82
CA LEU A 64 8.62 10.86 -7.30
C LEU A 64 9.55 10.52 -6.15
N ASP A 65 10.82 10.90 -6.23
CA ASP A 65 11.80 10.71 -5.16
C ASP A 65 11.37 11.45 -3.87
N SER A 66 10.91 12.70 -4.03
CA SER A 66 10.34 13.47 -2.92
C SER A 66 9.07 12.80 -2.35
N MET A 67 8.17 12.33 -3.23
CA MET A 67 6.95 11.65 -2.82
C MET A 67 7.23 10.32 -2.12
N TYR A 68 8.26 9.58 -2.51
CA TYR A 68 8.65 8.32 -1.88
C TYR A 68 8.86 8.52 -0.38
N HIS A 69 9.61 9.55 0.01
CA HIS A 69 9.90 9.84 1.41
C HIS A 69 8.65 10.16 2.24
N VAL A 70 7.66 10.81 1.64
CA VAL A 70 6.38 11.15 2.29
C VAL A 70 5.43 9.95 2.35
N ARG A 71 5.36 9.15 1.28
CA ARG A 71 4.44 8.00 1.17
C ARG A 71 4.94 6.78 1.95
N LYS A 72 6.26 6.57 2.02
CA LYS A 72 6.86 5.35 2.59
C LYS A 72 6.40 5.05 4.02
N PRO A 73 6.35 6.01 4.98
CA PRO A 73 5.87 5.72 6.33
C PRO A 73 4.40 5.26 6.38
N ILE A 74 3.55 5.84 5.51
CA ILE A 74 2.12 5.48 5.43
C ILE A 74 1.97 4.07 4.85
N ILE A 75 2.69 3.78 3.76
CA ILE A 75 2.71 2.47 3.11
C ILE A 75 3.19 1.39 4.08
N ASP A 76 4.30 1.64 4.79
CA ASP A 76 4.86 0.68 5.76
C ASP A 76 3.91 0.40 6.92
N ALA A 77 3.28 1.45 7.47
CA ALA A 77 2.30 1.29 8.54
C ALA A 77 1.08 0.48 8.06
N PHE A 78 0.60 0.78 6.84
CA PHE A 78 -0.52 0.07 6.25
C PHE A 78 -0.21 -1.40 5.99
N GLU A 79 0.98 -1.72 5.48
CA GLU A 79 1.39 -3.11 5.24
C GLU A 79 1.54 -3.89 6.56
N GLN A 80 2.12 -3.28 7.59
CA GLN A 80 2.17 -3.88 8.93
C GLN A 80 0.77 -4.17 9.49
N TRP A 81 -0.15 -3.21 9.31
CA TRP A 81 -1.54 -3.39 9.71
C TRP A 81 -2.23 -4.52 8.93
N LYS A 82 -2.06 -4.58 7.60
CA LYS A 82 -2.59 -5.67 6.76
C LYS A 82 -2.11 -7.04 7.22
N VAL A 83 -0.80 -7.18 7.47
CA VAL A 83 -0.22 -8.43 7.98
C VAL A 83 -0.86 -8.82 9.32
N LEU A 84 -1.05 -7.88 10.24
CA LEU A 84 -1.72 -8.15 11.52
C LEU A 84 -3.20 -8.55 11.35
N VAL A 85 -3.92 -7.91 10.43
CA VAL A 85 -5.32 -8.24 10.12
C VAL A 85 -5.42 -9.66 9.56
N GLN A 86 -4.54 -10.03 8.64
CA GLN A 86 -4.47 -11.38 8.08
C GLN A 86 -4.18 -12.42 9.16
N GLN A 87 -3.12 -12.21 9.96
CA GLN A 87 -2.75 -13.10 11.06
C GLN A 87 -3.89 -13.27 12.06
N HIS A 88 -4.61 -12.18 12.38
CA HIS A 88 -5.76 -12.24 13.26
C HIS A 88 -6.94 -13.01 12.65
N GLY A 89 -7.17 -12.86 11.34
CA GLY A 89 -8.16 -13.64 10.60
C GLY A 89 -7.87 -15.15 10.64
N GLU A 90 -6.62 -15.54 10.37
CA GLU A 90 -6.17 -16.94 10.46
C GLU A 90 -6.28 -17.48 11.89
N PHE A 91 -5.88 -16.67 12.88
CA PHE A 91 -6.03 -16.99 14.29
C PHE A 91 -7.49 -17.27 14.67
N LYS A 92 -8.44 -16.44 14.21
CA LYS A 92 -9.88 -16.65 14.41
C LYS A 92 -10.34 -17.97 13.78
N LYS A 93 -9.98 -18.23 12.51
CA LYS A 93 -10.31 -19.49 11.80
C LYS A 93 -9.82 -20.73 12.56
N LYS A 94 -8.58 -20.71 13.06
CA LYS A 94 -7.99 -21.79 13.87
C LYS A 94 -8.74 -21.96 15.19
N SER A 95 -9.05 -20.87 15.88
CA SER A 95 -9.72 -20.86 17.18
C SER A 95 -11.18 -21.35 17.13
N THR A 96 -11.84 -21.26 15.98
CA THR A 96 -13.22 -21.76 15.77
C THR A 96 -13.27 -23.17 15.20
N SER A 97 -12.13 -23.80 14.89
CA SER A 97 -12.08 -25.13 14.29
C SER A 97 -12.41 -26.23 15.30
N ALA A 98 -13.13 -27.28 14.86
CA ALA A 98 -13.47 -28.44 15.70
C ALA A 98 -12.23 -29.21 16.18
N ALA A 99 -11.11 -29.12 15.46
CA ALA A 99 -9.81 -29.71 15.80
C ALA A 99 -9.21 -29.15 17.10
N ARG A 100 -9.62 -27.94 17.53
CA ARG A 100 -9.17 -27.29 18.77
C ARG A 100 -9.32 -28.14 20.03
N PHE A 101 -10.30 -29.04 20.06
CA PHE A 101 -10.57 -29.86 21.24
C PHE A 101 -9.58 -31.01 21.44
N HIS A 102 -8.83 -31.42 20.41
CA HIS A 102 -7.78 -32.44 20.52
C HIS A 102 -6.45 -31.87 21.04
N GLU A 103 -6.22 -30.56 20.96
CA GLU A 103 -4.94 -29.90 21.30
C GLU A 103 -4.97 -29.12 22.64
N ARG A 104 -6.03 -29.33 23.44
CA ARG A 104 -6.53 -28.49 24.54
C ARG A 104 -5.57 -28.09 25.68
N GLY A 105 -4.34 -28.61 25.72
CA GLY A 105 -3.33 -28.32 26.77
C GLY A 105 -2.55 -27.02 26.51
N TYR A 106 -1.23 -27.14 26.32
CA TYR A 106 -0.29 -26.05 26.02
C TYR A 106 -0.75 -25.07 24.91
N SER A 107 -1.66 -25.51 24.02
CA SER A 107 -2.32 -24.68 23.00
C SER A 107 -3.22 -23.58 23.58
N ALA A 108 -3.94 -23.82 24.68
CA ALA A 108 -4.89 -22.85 25.24
C ALA A 108 -4.21 -21.61 25.86
N VAL A 109 -3.06 -21.80 26.51
CA VAL A 109 -2.27 -20.69 27.08
C VAL A 109 -1.69 -19.83 25.95
N LYS A 110 -1.18 -20.46 24.88
CA LYS A 110 -0.72 -19.75 23.68
C LYS A 110 -1.84 -19.00 23.00
N GLU A 111 -3.01 -19.60 22.87
CA GLU A 111 -4.20 -18.98 22.29
C GLU A 111 -4.61 -17.72 23.07
N LEU A 112 -4.64 -17.78 24.41
CA LEU A 112 -4.94 -16.63 25.24
C LEU A 112 -3.89 -15.51 25.10
N ALA A 113 -2.60 -15.88 25.04
CA ALA A 113 -1.50 -14.93 24.83
C ALA A 113 -1.62 -14.23 23.48
N GLU A 114 -1.87 -14.97 22.40
CA GLU A 114 -2.09 -14.40 21.06
C GLU A 114 -3.35 -13.52 21.00
N ARG A 115 -4.45 -13.89 21.67
CA ARG A 115 -5.64 -13.03 21.80
C ARG A 115 -5.29 -11.68 22.42
N LYS A 116 -4.54 -11.69 23.53
CA LYS A 116 -4.07 -10.46 24.20
C LYS A 116 -3.14 -9.65 23.30
N ARG A 117 -2.24 -10.31 22.55
CA ARG A 117 -1.36 -9.67 21.57
C ARG A 117 -2.18 -8.92 20.52
N PHE A 118 -3.13 -9.57 19.87
CA PHE A 118 -3.97 -8.95 18.85
C PHE A 118 -4.86 -7.83 19.40
N ALA A 119 -5.42 -8.00 20.61
CA ALA A 119 -6.25 -6.99 21.25
C ALA A 119 -5.53 -5.64 21.49
N VAL A 120 -4.20 -5.65 21.56
CA VAL A 120 -3.38 -4.44 21.72
C VAL A 120 -2.73 -4.03 20.39
N ALA A 121 -2.15 -4.98 19.65
CA ALA A 121 -1.36 -4.70 18.46
C ALA A 121 -2.20 -4.16 17.30
N LEU A 122 -3.41 -4.70 17.07
CA LEU A 122 -4.27 -4.25 15.98
C LEU A 122 -4.74 -2.80 16.16
N PRO A 123 -5.36 -2.41 17.29
CA PRO A 123 -5.78 -1.02 17.50
C PRO A 123 -4.61 -0.04 17.46
N LYS A 124 -3.43 -0.45 17.94
CA LYS A 124 -2.21 0.38 17.88
C LYS A 124 -1.75 0.59 16.43
N ALA A 125 -1.70 -0.46 15.62
CA ALA A 125 -1.31 -0.37 14.21
C ALA A 125 -2.33 0.44 13.39
N GLU A 126 -3.62 0.22 13.64
CA GLU A 126 -4.70 0.98 13.01
C GLU A 126 -4.58 2.47 13.29
N ARG A 127 -4.44 2.85 14.57
CA ARG A 127 -4.27 4.24 14.98
C ARG A 127 -3.02 4.87 14.39
N ALA A 128 -1.92 4.12 14.28
CA ALA A 128 -0.71 4.60 13.63
C ALA A 128 -0.97 4.96 12.16
N CYS A 129 -1.68 4.10 11.42
CA CYS A 129 -2.05 4.38 10.03
C CYS A 129 -2.95 5.62 9.92
N LEU A 130 -4.01 5.69 10.75
CA LEU A 130 -4.97 6.80 10.72
C LEU A 130 -4.32 8.14 11.07
N ASN A 131 -3.39 8.16 12.04
CA ASN A 131 -2.64 9.37 12.40
C ASN A 131 -1.75 9.84 11.24
N LEU A 132 -1.04 8.92 10.57
CA LEU A 132 -0.20 9.28 9.42
C LEU A 132 -1.04 9.79 8.25
N LEU A 133 -2.19 9.17 7.99
CA LEU A 133 -3.15 9.63 6.98
C LEU A 133 -3.78 10.98 7.34
N GLU A 134 -4.00 11.26 8.62
CA GLU A 134 -4.49 12.56 9.07
C GLU A 134 -3.43 13.64 8.88
N GLN A 135 -2.16 13.35 9.21
CA GLN A 135 -1.06 14.27 8.98
C GLN A 135 -0.90 14.58 7.49
N TRP A 136 -0.89 13.54 6.65
CA TRP A 136 -0.81 13.71 5.20
C TRP A 136 -1.95 14.57 4.65
N GLY A 137 -3.19 14.36 5.11
CA GLY A 137 -4.35 15.13 4.68
C GLY A 137 -4.35 16.60 5.10
N LYS A 138 -3.54 17.00 6.10
CA LYS A 138 -3.33 18.41 6.46
C LYS A 138 -2.44 19.15 5.45
N GLU A 139 -1.54 18.42 4.81
CA GLU A 139 -0.64 18.95 3.78
C GLU A 139 -1.29 18.88 2.39
N HIS A 140 -2.25 17.98 2.19
CA HIS A 140 -2.91 17.70 0.91
C HIS A 140 -4.44 17.80 1.06
N GLU A 141 -4.94 19.03 1.23
CA GLU A 141 -6.36 19.28 1.47
C GLU A 141 -7.24 18.76 0.32
N ASN A 142 -8.30 18.01 0.67
CA ASN A 142 -9.29 17.41 -0.25
C ASN A 142 -8.80 16.25 -1.12
N GLU A 143 -7.57 15.76 -0.92
CA GLU A 143 -7.06 14.57 -1.62
C GLU A 143 -7.24 13.31 -0.77
N GLN A 144 -7.43 12.16 -1.44
CA GLN A 144 -7.43 10.85 -0.77
C GLN A 144 -6.07 10.19 -0.96
N PHE A 145 -5.52 9.60 0.10
CA PHE A 145 -4.32 8.77 -0.04
C PHE A 145 -4.69 7.44 -0.69
N LEU A 146 -4.17 7.22 -1.89
CA LEU A 146 -4.39 6.02 -2.69
C LEU A 146 -3.16 5.12 -2.64
N ILE A 147 -3.38 3.80 -2.61
CA ILE A 147 -2.38 2.79 -2.90
C ILE A 147 -2.87 2.02 -4.12
N ASN A 148 -2.15 2.10 -5.24
CA ASN A 148 -2.53 1.50 -6.51
C ASN A 148 -3.99 1.83 -6.89
N ASP A 149 -4.35 3.11 -6.92
CA ASP A 149 -5.69 3.63 -7.20
C ASP A 149 -6.77 3.29 -6.14
N ILE A 150 -6.41 2.68 -5.02
CA ILE A 150 -7.37 2.27 -3.97
C ILE A 150 -7.24 3.19 -2.74
N PRO A 151 -8.32 3.85 -2.30
CA PRO A 151 -8.30 4.65 -1.08
C PRO A 151 -8.19 3.76 0.17
N ILE A 152 -7.14 3.95 0.95
CA ILE A 152 -6.85 3.03 2.08
C ILE A 152 -7.55 3.42 3.38
N ARG A 153 -7.83 4.71 3.62
CA ARG A 153 -8.55 5.18 4.82
C ARG A 153 -9.87 4.41 5.08
N PRO A 154 -10.81 4.29 4.11
CA PRO A 154 -12.06 3.58 4.36
C PRO A 154 -11.84 2.09 4.65
N ILE A 155 -10.79 1.47 4.11
CA ILE A 155 -10.45 0.06 4.37
C ILE A 155 -10.09 -0.14 5.84
N ILE A 156 -9.30 0.77 6.40
CA ILE A 156 -8.86 0.74 7.79
C ILE A 156 -10.06 0.96 8.73
N GLU A 157 -10.86 1.99 8.46
CA GLU A 157 -12.01 2.37 9.28
C GLU A 157 -13.13 1.29 9.27
N GLN A 158 -13.35 0.61 8.15
CA GLN A 158 -14.33 -0.49 8.08
C GLN A 158 -13.94 -1.68 8.96
N GLN A 159 -12.65 -2.04 9.07
CA GLN A 159 -12.22 -3.13 9.96
C GLN A 159 -12.39 -2.81 11.45
N HIS A 160 -12.27 -1.54 11.85
CA HIS A 160 -12.56 -1.09 13.20
C HIS A 160 -14.02 -1.35 13.59
N THR A 161 -14.95 -1.02 12.71
CA THR A 161 -16.39 -1.23 12.97
C THR A 161 -16.77 -2.71 13.04
N GLY A 162 -16.10 -3.57 12.27
CA GLY A 162 -16.28 -5.03 12.33
C GLY A 162 -15.73 -5.69 13.60
N THR A 163 -14.73 -5.09 14.25
CA THR A 163 -14.13 -5.59 15.51
C THR A 163 -14.74 -4.98 16.77
N SER A 164 -15.26 -3.74 16.69
CA SER A 164 -15.89 -3.04 17.82
C SER A 164 -17.19 -3.68 18.32
N ASN A 165 -17.80 -4.60 17.57
CA ASN A 165 -19.04 -5.27 17.96
C ASN A 165 -18.85 -6.44 18.96
N MET A 166 -17.65 -6.65 19.51
CA MET A 166 -17.38 -7.73 20.49
C MET A 166 -17.17 -7.28 21.94
N THR A 167 -17.47 -6.02 22.27
CA THR A 167 -17.52 -5.58 23.67
C THR A 167 -18.87 -4.96 23.95
N THR A 168 -19.86 -5.79 24.32
CA THR A 168 -20.94 -5.52 25.30
C THR A 168 -22.08 -6.54 25.13
N THR A 169 -22.57 -7.05 26.26
CA THR A 169 -23.85 -7.73 26.53
C THR A 169 -24.09 -9.18 26.05
N VAL A 170 -24.13 -10.04 27.06
CA VAL A 170 -24.98 -11.24 27.16
C VAL A 170 -26.44 -10.87 26.89
N SER A 171 -27.05 -11.37 25.81
CA SER A 171 -28.44 -11.90 25.74
C SER A 171 -28.91 -12.08 24.28
N ASN A 172 -29.06 -13.34 23.85
CA ASN A 172 -29.92 -13.96 22.82
C ASN A 172 -30.29 -13.30 21.46
N PRO A 173 -30.65 -14.12 20.43
CA PRO A 173 -30.48 -13.81 19.00
C PRO A 173 -31.78 -13.28 18.33
N PRO A 174 -31.73 -12.72 17.10
CA PRO A 174 -31.79 -13.57 15.89
C PRO A 174 -30.98 -13.09 14.67
N SER A 175 -30.60 -14.07 13.85
CA SER A 175 -30.51 -14.09 12.38
C SER A 175 -30.35 -12.76 11.61
N ALA A 176 -29.17 -12.53 11.03
CA ALA A 176 -29.04 -11.88 9.72
C ALA A 176 -27.67 -12.18 9.08
N VAL A 177 -27.76 -12.60 7.83
CA VAL A 177 -26.71 -12.85 6.82
C VAL A 177 -25.42 -12.06 7.03
N SER A 178 -24.35 -12.75 7.44
CA SER A 178 -23.00 -12.21 7.38
C SER A 178 -22.52 -12.23 5.92
N LYS A 179 -22.47 -11.07 5.27
CA LYS A 179 -21.63 -10.88 4.09
C LYS A 179 -20.18 -10.94 4.55
N THR A 180 -19.55 -12.09 4.39
CA THR A 180 -18.11 -12.26 4.51
C THR A 180 -17.42 -11.35 3.49
N VAL A 181 -16.75 -10.31 3.95
CA VAL A 181 -15.82 -9.56 3.10
C VAL A 181 -14.67 -10.49 2.77
N ASN A 182 -14.57 -10.83 1.50
CA ASN A 182 -13.52 -11.69 1.01
C ASN A 182 -12.22 -10.88 0.91
N LEU A 183 -11.31 -11.05 1.87
CA LEU A 183 -9.95 -10.50 1.81
C LEU A 183 -9.11 -11.15 0.70
N GLU A 184 -9.62 -12.15 -0.03
CA GLU A 184 -8.95 -12.76 -1.19
C GLU A 184 -8.74 -11.79 -2.36
N TYR A 185 -9.38 -10.61 -2.34
CA TYR A 185 -9.12 -9.55 -3.35
C TYR A 185 -7.76 -8.86 -3.21
N PHE A 186 -6.97 -9.20 -2.19
CA PHE A 186 -5.66 -8.59 -1.92
C PHE A 186 -4.52 -9.63 -1.96
N GLN A 187 -4.58 -10.59 -2.88
CA GLN A 187 -3.41 -11.35 -3.29
C GLN A 187 -2.71 -10.63 -4.44
N TRP A 188 -1.52 -10.08 -4.16
CA TRP A 188 -0.54 -9.70 -5.17
C TRP A 188 0.71 -10.54 -4.90
#